data_AF-A0A7J6I6F2-F1
#
_entry.id   AF-A0A7J6I6F2-F1
#
_cell.length_a   1.000
_cell.length_b   1.000
_cell.length_c   1.000
_cell.angle_alpha   90.00
_cell.angle_beta   90.00
_cell.angle_gamma   90.00
#
_symmetry.space_group_name_H-M   'P 1'
#
loop_
_entity.id
_entity.type
_entity.pdbx_description
1 polymer ?
#
loop_
_entity_poly.entity_id
_entity_poly.type
_entity_poly.pdbx_seq_one_letter_code
_entity_poly.pdbx_strand_id
1 'polypeptide(L)'
;MAIDGVEEKMMKEEVFDSTTASFLLKELKQSFASGKTRSYEWRVSQLKSILKFVNDHEQDVVDALRSDLSKPEFESVIYEVLTQLLESVISKPEFELGF
;
A
#
# COMPACT_ATOMS: atom_id res chain seq x y z
N MET A 1 45.35 -14.89 -14.24
CA MET A 1 44.15 -15.29 -13.47
C MET A 1 43.39 -14.02 -13.19
N ALA A 2 42.53 -13.61 -14.12
CA ALA A 2 41.65 -12.47 -13.95
C ALA A 2 40.50 -12.93 -13.06
N ILE A 3 40.37 -12.36 -11.87
CA ILE A 3 39.07 -12.35 -11.18
C ILE A 3 38.38 -11.08 -11.64
N ASP A 4 37.62 -11.25 -12.72
CA ASP A 4 36.62 -10.30 -13.19
C ASP A 4 35.71 -9.90 -12.04
N GLY A 5 35.45 -8.59 -11.95
CA GLY A 5 34.07 -8.13 -11.87
C GLY A 5 33.22 -8.73 -10.77
N VAL A 6 33.70 -8.71 -9.52
CA VAL A 6 32.75 -8.38 -8.44
C VAL A 6 32.41 -6.91 -8.66
N GLU A 7 31.55 -6.67 -9.66
CA GLU A 7 30.72 -5.48 -9.74
C GLU A 7 30.03 -5.42 -8.38
N GLU A 8 30.64 -4.67 -7.46
CA GLU A 8 29.95 -3.99 -6.40
C GLU A 8 28.98 -3.03 -7.08
N LYS A 9 27.90 -3.61 -7.62
CA LYS A 9 26.66 -2.94 -7.87
C LYS A 9 26.08 -2.70 -6.49
N MET A 10 26.71 -1.76 -5.77
CA MET A 10 26.10 -1.07 -4.65
C MET A 10 24.80 -0.55 -5.24
N MET A 11 23.70 -1.22 -4.91
CA MET A 11 22.38 -0.62 -5.00
C MET A 11 22.53 0.66 -4.18
N LYS A 12 22.72 1.80 -4.86
CA LYS A 12 22.52 3.09 -4.22
C LYS A 12 21.09 3.01 -3.76
N GLU A 13 20.88 2.85 -2.46
CA GLU A 13 19.58 3.13 -1.87
C GLU A 13 19.23 4.53 -2.36
N GLU A 14 18.21 4.63 -3.22
CA GLU A 14 17.63 5.92 -3.56
C GLU A 14 16.96 6.43 -2.28
N VAL A 15 17.75 7.10 -1.45
CA VAL A 15 17.28 7.73 -0.23
C VAL A 15 16.29 8.81 -0.64
N PHE A 16 15.07 8.73 -0.12
CA PHE A 16 14.07 9.76 -0.32
C PHE A 16 14.55 11.09 0.30
N ASP A 17 15.02 12.01 -0.55
CA ASP A 17 15.61 13.28 -0.15
C ASP A 17 14.66 14.48 -0.33
N SER A 18 15.10 15.66 0.14
CA SER A 18 14.31 16.89 0.06
C SER A 18 13.97 17.31 -1.37
N THR A 19 14.89 17.05 -2.30
CA THR A 19 14.71 17.35 -3.72
C THR A 19 13.59 16.48 -4.30
N THR A 20 13.66 15.18 -4.08
CA THR A 20 12.68 14.17 -4.51
C THR A 20 11.31 14.46 -3.92
N ALA A 21 11.25 14.76 -2.61
CA ALA A 21 10.01 15.13 -1.93
C ALA A 21 9.35 16.38 -2.55
N SER A 22 10.16 17.39 -2.91
CA SER A 22 9.68 18.63 -3.51
C SER A 22 9.08 18.42 -4.90
N PHE A 23 9.70 17.55 -5.71
CA PHE A 23 9.16 17.17 -7.02
C PHE A 23 7.84 16.42 -6.89
N LEU A 24 7.77 15.41 -6.03
CA LEU A 24 6.53 14.65 -5.77
C LEU A 24 5.39 15.58 -5.30
N LEU A 25 5.69 16.49 -4.37
CA LEU A 25 4.70 17.44 -3.87
C LEU A 25 4.14 18.34 -4.99
N LYS A 26 5.00 18.77 -5.92
CA LYS A 26 4.57 19.59 -7.07
C LYS A 26 3.59 18.82 -7.96
N GLU A 27 3.88 17.55 -8.26
CA GLU A 27 3.00 16.70 -9.09
C GLU A 27 1.67 16.41 -8.42
N LEU A 28 1.68 16.13 -7.11
CA LEU A 28 0.46 15.91 -6.34
C LEU A 28 -0.42 17.17 -6.30
N LYS A 29 0.18 18.35 -6.09
CA LYS A 29 -0.54 19.64 -6.14
C LYS A 29 -1.15 19.89 -7.51
N GLN A 30 -0.41 19.60 -8.59
CA GLN A 30 -0.93 19.76 -9.95
C GLN A 30 -2.10 18.80 -10.22
N SER A 31 -1.98 17.54 -9.80
CA SER A 31 -3.05 16.54 -9.92
C SER A 31 -4.31 16.95 -9.16
N PHE A 32 -4.16 17.48 -7.94
CA PHE A 32 -5.29 18.00 -7.17
C PHE A 32 -5.92 19.24 -7.82
N ALA A 33 -5.10 20.22 -8.21
CA ALA A 33 -5.56 21.46 -8.83
C ALA A 33 -6.28 21.25 -10.17
N SER A 34 -5.95 20.16 -10.88
CA SER A 34 -6.67 19.76 -12.10
C SER A 34 -8.14 19.40 -11.88
N GLY A 35 -8.56 19.18 -10.63
CA GLY A 35 -9.91 18.76 -10.28
C GLY A 35 -10.18 17.27 -10.48
N LYS A 36 -9.22 16.49 -11.00
CA LYS A 36 -9.32 15.04 -11.20
C LYS A 36 -9.82 14.30 -9.96
N THR A 37 -9.35 14.70 -8.78
CA THR A 37 -9.69 14.05 -7.49
C THR A 37 -11.10 14.37 -6.99
N ARG A 38 -11.82 15.31 -7.62
CA ARG A 38 -13.18 15.72 -7.21
C ARG A 38 -14.28 14.82 -7.76
N SER A 39 -14.03 14.05 -8.81
CA SER A 39 -15.00 13.09 -9.34
C SER A 39 -15.30 12.01 -8.30
N TYR A 40 -16.58 11.66 -8.17
CA TYR A 40 -17.02 10.58 -7.31
C TYR A 40 -16.45 9.24 -7.78
N GLU A 41 -16.52 9.00 -9.09
CA GLU A 41 -16.00 7.80 -9.77
C GLU A 41 -14.49 7.65 -9.51
N TRP A 42 -13.74 8.75 -9.59
CA TRP A 42 -12.32 8.74 -9.26
C TRP A 42 -12.10 8.31 -7.80
N ARG A 43 -12.78 8.92 -6.83
CA ARG A 43 -12.63 8.53 -5.40
C ARG A 43 -12.98 7.08 -5.16
N VAL A 44 -14.08 6.59 -5.71
CA VAL A 44 -14.48 5.18 -5.62
C VAL A 44 -13.41 4.27 -6.23
N SER A 45 -12.87 4.63 -7.39
CA SER A 45 -11.81 3.84 -8.03
C SER A 45 -10.56 3.75 -7.15
N GLN A 46 -10.14 4.85 -6.51
CA GLN A 46 -8.96 4.84 -5.64
C GLN A 46 -9.18 4.00 -4.38
N LEU A 47 -10.34 4.11 -3.74
CA LEU A 47 -10.68 3.30 -2.56
C LEU A 47 -10.69 1.80 -2.88
N LYS A 48 -11.28 1.43 -4.03
CA LYS A 48 -11.26 0.03 -4.51
C LYS A 48 -9.85 -0.46 -4.78
N SER A 49 -8.99 0.37 -5.35
CA SER A 49 -7.58 0.01 -5.58
C SER A 49 -6.81 -0.18 -4.28
N ILE A 50 -7.06 0.64 -3.24
CA ILE A 50 -6.45 0.48 -1.91
C ILE A 50 -6.90 -0.84 -1.28
N LEU A 51 -8.20 -1.13 -1.31
CA LEU A 51 -8.73 -2.40 -0.79
C LEU A 51 -8.10 -3.60 -1.51
N LYS A 52 -8.01 -3.53 -2.84
CA LYS A 52 -7.36 -4.57 -3.65
C LYS A 52 -5.88 -4.71 -3.29
N PHE A 53 -5.16 -3.60 -3.14
CA PHE A 53 -3.75 -3.62 -2.77
C PHE A 53 -3.52 -4.33 -1.43
N VAL A 54 -4.29 -3.98 -0.40
CA VAL A 54 -4.18 -4.62 0.93
C VAL A 54 -4.49 -6.11 0.85
N ASN A 55 -5.51 -6.50 0.09
CA ASN A 55 -5.87 -7.91 -0.09
C ASN A 55 -4.81 -8.70 -0.88
N ASP A 56 -4.26 -8.12 -1.94
CA ASP A 56 -3.28 -8.79 -2.81
C ASP A 56 -1.89 -8.90 -2.12
N HIS A 57 -1.59 -8.00 -1.18
CA HIS A 57 -0.30 -7.90 -0.50
C HIS A 57 -0.40 -8.14 1.02
N GLU A 58 -1.43 -8.86 1.48
CA GLU A 58 -1.63 -9.16 2.90
C GLU A 58 -0.39 -9.76 3.55
N GLN A 59 0.18 -10.82 2.95
CA GLN A 59 1.35 -11.50 3.50
C GLN A 59 2.59 -10.61 3.47
N ASP A 60 2.77 -9.79 2.43
CA ASP A 60 3.89 -8.86 2.33
C ASP A 60 3.87 -7.84 3.49
N VAL A 61 2.68 -7.36 3.85
CA VAL A 61 2.48 -6.45 5.00
C VAL A 61 2.76 -7.18 6.32
N VAL A 62 2.25 -8.40 6.49
CA VAL A 62 2.51 -9.22 7.69
C VAL A 62 3.99 -9.49 7.88
N ASP A 63 4.69 -9.87 6.82
CA ASP A 63 6.11 -10.19 6.84
C ASP A 63 6.96 -8.94 7.13
N ALA A 64 6.60 -7.79 6.56
CA ALA A 64 7.22 -6.51 6.87
C ALA A 64 7.02 -6.12 8.35
N LEU A 65 5.79 -6.22 8.87
CA LEU A 65 5.50 -5.94 10.29
C LEU A 65 6.25 -6.88 11.23
N ARG A 66 6.41 -8.14 10.84
CA ARG A 66 7.20 -9.11 11.60
C ARG A 66 8.69 -8.76 11.56
N SER A 67 9.21 -8.39 10.40
CA SER A 67 10.62 -7.99 10.24
C SER A 67 10.94 -6.73 11.03
N ASP A 68 10.12 -5.69 10.88
CA ASP A 68 10.42 -4.35 11.41
C ASP A 68 10.07 -4.21 12.88
N LEU A 69 8.97 -4.84 13.31
CA LEU A 69 8.40 -4.64 14.65
C LEU A 69 8.35 -5.93 15.47
N SER A 70 8.77 -7.08 14.93
CA SER A 70 8.58 -8.39 15.56
C SER A 70 7.12 -8.68 15.92
N LYS A 71 6.18 -8.08 15.19
CA LYS A 71 4.75 -8.23 15.45
C LYS A 71 4.28 -9.65 15.10
N PRO A 72 3.53 -10.34 15.98
CA PRO A 72 2.95 -11.64 15.66
C PRO A 72 1.95 -11.55 14.50
N GLU A 73 1.99 -12.53 13.60
CA GLU A 73 1.14 -12.60 12.40
C GLU A 73 -0.35 -12.41 12.70
N PHE A 74 -0.88 -13.11 13.70
CA PHE A 74 -2.29 -13.00 14.07
C PHE A 74 -2.69 -11.56 14.47
N GLU A 75 -1.79 -10.86 15.16
CA GLU A 75 -2.02 -9.47 15.56
C GLU A 75 -1.95 -8.53 14.34
N SER A 76 -0.98 -8.74 13.44
CA SER A 76 -0.83 -8.01 12.18
C SER A 76 -2.06 -8.16 11.28
N VAL A 77 -2.58 -9.39 11.15
CA VAL A 77 -3.77 -9.64 10.33
C VAL A 77 -4.98 -8.93 10.92
N ILE A 78 -5.24 -9.07 12.23
CA ILE A 78 -6.44 -8.47 12.83
C ILE A 78 -6.45 -6.95 12.71
N TYR A 79 -5.36 -6.27 13.08
CA TYR A 79 -5.40 -4.83 13.22
C TYR A 79 -5.13 -4.09 11.91
N GLU A 80 -4.27 -4.60 11.03
CA GLU A 80 -3.82 -3.88 9.84
C GLU A 80 -4.48 -4.36 8.55
N VAL A 81 -4.89 -5.64 8.48
CA VAL A 81 -5.43 -6.23 7.25
C VAL A 81 -6.95 -6.43 7.33
N LEU A 82 -7.43 -7.08 8.40
CA LEU A 82 -8.80 -7.58 8.52
C LEU A 82 -9.82 -6.45 8.73
N THR A 83 -9.43 -5.35 9.40
CA THR A 83 -10.31 -4.20 9.67
C THR A 83 -10.95 -3.66 8.38
N GLN A 84 -10.28 -3.75 7.23
CA GLN A 84 -10.80 -3.25 5.95
C GLN A 84 -11.68 -4.25 5.20
N LEU A 85 -11.47 -5.55 5.40
CA LEU A 85 -12.20 -6.60 4.68
C LEU A 85 -13.57 -6.89 5.31
N LEU A 86 -13.70 -6.81 6.63
CA LEU A 86 -14.94 -7.09 7.36
C LEU A 86 -16.12 -6.21 6.92
N GLU A 87 -15.92 -4.91 6.72
CA GLU A 87 -17.00 -4.01 6.24
C GLU A 87 -17.43 -4.34 4.81
N SER A 88 -16.48 -4.73 3.95
CA SER A 88 -16.75 -5.09 2.55
C SER A 88 -17.43 -6.46 2.41
N VAL A 89 -17.19 -7.39 3.35
CA VAL A 89 -17.76 -8.75 3.37
C VAL A 89 -19.15 -8.75 4.02
N ILE A 90 -19.34 -8.01 5.12
CA ILE A 90 -20.64 -7.89 5.80
C ILE A 90 -21.64 -7.10 4.96
N SER A 91 -21.18 -6.14 4.15
CA SER A 91 -22.06 -5.40 3.22
C SER A 91 -22.44 -6.18 1.96
N LYS A 92 -21.97 -7.43 1.79
CA LYS A 92 -22.42 -8.28 0.69
C LYS A 92 -23.81 -8.84 0.98
N PRO A 93 -24.74 -8.80 0.02
CA PRO A 93 -26.13 -9.23 0.22
C PRO A 93 -26.26 -10.71 0.61
N GLU A 94 -25.27 -11.56 0.28
CA GLU A 94 -25.23 -12.96 0.71
C GLU A 94 -24.97 -13.17 2.22
N PHE A 95 -24.58 -12.12 2.96
CA PHE A 95 -24.40 -12.13 4.42
C PHE A 95 -25.50 -11.40 5.19
N GLU A 96 -26.54 -10.89 4.52
CA GLU A 96 -27.83 -10.57 5.16
C GLU A 96 -28.57 -11.88 5.51
N LEU A 97 -28.01 -12.63 6.46
CA LEU A 97 -28.71 -13.74 7.08
C LEU A 97 -29.81 -13.16 7.96
N GLY A 98 -31.05 -13.47 7.60
CA GLY A 98 -32.25 -13.15 8.36
C GLY A 98 -32.17 -13.65 9.81
N PHE A 99 -31.75 -12.75 10.68
CA PHE A 99 -32.16 -12.64 12.06
C PHE A 99 -32.56 -11.18 12.32
#